data_AF-A0A7S1DVD7-F1
#
_entry.id   AF-A0A7S1DVD7-F1
#
_cell.length_a   1.000
_cell.length_b   1.000
_cell.length_c   1.000
_cell.angle_alpha   90.00
_cell.angle_beta   90.00
_cell.angle_gamma   90.00
#
_symmetry.space_group_name_H-M   'P 1'
#
loop_
_entity.id
_entity.type
_entity.pdbx_description
1 polymer ?
#
loop_
_entity_poly.entity_id
_entity_poly.type
_entity_poly.pdbx_seq_one_letter_code
_entity_poly.pdbx_strand_id
1 'polypeptide(L)'
;LHNLNAKVQICYIGWLGVEVAPEQQDEVSETLKRDFQCLPVFMSTTQARDFQDFTDSILRPIFHFVAPTEPEMCTTYTTHHSAPVSEEATPAGPRSPRKQDSTGSKWLMYNKVNLMYVEPLVERFNDGDVVLVFDMELTMVPSIV
;
A
#
# COMPACT_ATOMS: atom_id res chain seq x y z
N LEU A 1 19.20 7.22 -10.84
CA LEU A 1 19.93 5.94 -10.62
C LEU A 1 20.81 5.51 -11.80
N HIS A 2 20.66 6.06 -13.02
CA HIS A 2 21.37 5.61 -14.23
C HIS A 2 22.91 5.53 -14.12
N ASN A 3 23.55 6.35 -13.27
CA ASN A 3 25.01 6.37 -13.09
C ASN A 3 25.55 5.42 -11.99
N LEU A 4 24.70 4.69 -11.26
CA LEU A 4 25.12 3.73 -10.23
C LEU A 4 25.36 2.31 -10.78
N ASN A 5 24.78 1.99 -11.94
CA ASN A 5 24.81 0.64 -12.53
C ASN A 5 26.20 0.13 -12.92
N ALA A 6 27.22 0.98 -13.03
CA ALA A 6 28.56 0.56 -13.43
C ALA A 6 29.38 -0.13 -12.32
N LYS A 7 28.92 -0.07 -11.06
CA LYS A 7 29.68 -0.57 -9.89
C LYS A 7 28.88 -1.44 -8.92
N VAL A 8 27.55 -1.47 -9.05
CA VAL A 8 26.65 -2.16 -8.13
C VAL A 8 25.57 -2.84 -8.95
N GLN A 9 25.23 -4.08 -8.58
CA GLN A 9 24.07 -4.77 -9.14
C GLN A 9 22.81 -4.18 -8.49
N ILE A 10 21.94 -3.58 -9.29
CA ILE A 10 20.69 -2.97 -8.82
C ILE A 10 19.53 -3.85 -9.28
N CYS A 11 18.69 -4.23 -8.33
CA CYS A 11 17.41 -4.88 -8.59
C CYS A 11 16.28 -3.89 -8.28
N TYR A 12 15.29 -3.81 -9.16
CA TYR A 12 14.12 -2.94 -8.99
C TYR A 12 12.90 -3.77 -8.60
N ILE A 13 12.11 -3.31 -7.64
CA ILE A 13 10.86 -3.95 -7.23
C ILE A 13 9.72 -2.96 -7.45
N GLY A 14 8.67 -3.35 -8.17
CA GLY A 14 7.60 -2.42 -8.48
C GLY A 14 6.39 -2.99 -9.20
N TRP A 15 5.27 -2.28 -9.10
CA TRP A 15 4.07 -2.56 -9.89
C TRP A 15 4.25 -2.15 -11.35
N LEU A 16 3.71 -2.96 -12.27
CA LEU A 16 3.85 -2.78 -13.72
C LEU A 16 2.90 -1.74 -14.31
N GLY A 17 1.98 -1.19 -13.52
CA GLY A 17 0.93 -0.29 -14.00
C GLY A 17 -0.20 -0.99 -14.75
N VAL A 18 -0.15 -2.32 -14.86
CA VAL A 18 -1.15 -3.15 -15.55
C VAL A 18 -1.40 -4.43 -14.76
N GLU A 19 -2.60 -4.96 -14.88
CA GLU A 19 -2.99 -6.25 -14.31
C GLU A 19 -2.54 -7.38 -15.24
N VAL A 20 -1.80 -8.34 -14.68
CA VAL A 20 -1.27 -9.50 -15.39
C VAL A 20 -2.03 -10.74 -14.92
N ALA A 21 -2.58 -11.50 -15.85
CA ALA A 21 -3.32 -12.72 -15.54
C ALA A 21 -2.42 -13.71 -14.77
N PRO A 22 -2.92 -14.43 -13.75
CA PRO A 22 -2.11 -15.33 -12.92
C PRO A 22 -1.28 -16.33 -13.72
N GLU A 23 -1.82 -16.84 -14.82
CA GLU A 23 -1.16 -17.83 -15.68
C GLU A 23 0.05 -17.26 -16.43
N GLN A 24 0.16 -15.93 -16.53
CA GLN A 24 1.24 -15.23 -17.21
C GLN A 24 2.29 -14.65 -16.24
N GLN A 25 2.00 -14.63 -14.94
CA GLN A 25 2.83 -13.94 -13.95
C GLN A 25 4.23 -14.54 -13.83
N ASP A 26 4.35 -15.87 -13.94
CA ASP A 26 5.65 -16.55 -13.87
C ASP A 26 6.54 -16.17 -15.07
N GLU A 27 6.01 -16.27 -16.29
CA GLU A 27 6.75 -15.91 -17.51
C GLU A 27 7.18 -14.43 -17.52
N VAL A 28 6.27 -13.54 -17.09
CA VAL A 28 6.55 -12.10 -16.97
C VAL A 28 7.63 -11.85 -15.92
N SER A 29 7.58 -12.53 -14.78
CA SER A 29 8.57 -12.41 -13.71
C SER A 29 9.95 -12.86 -14.16
N GLU A 30 10.05 -14.01 -14.83
CA GLU A 30 11.32 -14.52 -15.35
C GLU A 30 11.94 -13.57 -16.38
N THR A 31 11.12 -13.05 -17.30
CA THR A 31 11.55 -12.11 -18.34
C THR A 31 12.04 -10.79 -17.73
N LEU A 32 11.25 -10.19 -16.83
CA LEU A 32 11.61 -8.93 -16.18
C LEU A 32 12.88 -9.06 -15.33
N LYS A 33 13.03 -10.18 -14.64
CA LYS A 33 14.23 -10.44 -13.85
C LYS A 33 15.46 -10.60 -14.74
N ARG A 34 15.38 -11.44 -15.78
CA ARG A 34 16.52 -11.73 -16.68
C ARG A 34 16.97 -10.47 -17.41
N ASP A 35 16.04 -9.75 -18.02
CA ASP A 35 16.36 -8.72 -19.00
C ASP A 35 16.51 -7.33 -18.37
N PHE A 36 15.89 -7.10 -17.21
CA PHE A 36 15.83 -5.77 -16.57
C PHE A 36 16.25 -5.75 -15.10
N GLN A 37 16.53 -6.90 -14.48
CA GLN A 37 16.73 -7.01 -13.03
C GLN A 37 15.55 -6.43 -12.25
N CYS A 38 14.33 -6.67 -12.74
CA CYS A 38 13.10 -6.18 -12.14
C CYS A 38 12.28 -7.34 -11.57
N LEU A 39 11.77 -7.18 -10.34
CA LEU A 39 10.81 -8.06 -9.72
C LEU A 39 9.44 -7.37 -9.70
N PRO A 40 8.45 -7.90 -10.44
CA PRO A 40 7.13 -7.31 -10.49
C PRO A 40 6.38 -7.53 -9.18
N VAL A 41 5.63 -6.51 -8.75
CA VAL A 41 4.58 -6.64 -7.74
C VAL A 41 3.24 -6.70 -8.48
N PHE A 42 2.62 -7.88 -8.52
CA PHE A 42 1.34 -8.04 -9.22
C PHE A 42 0.18 -7.66 -8.31
N MET A 43 -0.57 -6.63 -8.70
CA MET A 43 -1.80 -6.23 -8.00
C MET A 43 -2.87 -5.86 -9.02
N SER A 44 -4.13 -6.02 -8.62
CA SER A 44 -5.26 -5.64 -9.47
C SER A 44 -5.42 -4.13 -9.56
N THR A 45 -6.13 -3.69 -10.60
CA THR A 45 -6.43 -2.26 -10.80
C THR A 45 -7.17 -1.64 -9.60
N THR A 46 -8.03 -2.42 -8.95
CA THR A 46 -8.77 -1.97 -7.75
C THR A 46 -7.82 -1.79 -6.56
N GLN A 47 -6.89 -2.72 -6.33
CA GLN A 47 -5.91 -2.60 -5.25
C GLN A 47 -5.01 -1.37 -5.43
N ALA A 48 -4.53 -1.15 -6.65
CA ALA A 48 -3.71 0.02 -6.98
C ALA A 48 -4.48 1.34 -6.76
N ARG A 49 -5.75 1.39 -7.16
CA ARG A 49 -6.62 2.56 -6.92
C ARG A 49 -6.83 2.82 -5.43
N ASP A 50 -7.21 1.81 -4.66
CA ASP A 50 -7.48 1.96 -3.23
C ASP A 50 -6.21 2.37 -2.46
N PHE A 51 -5.05 1.85 -2.87
CA PHE A 51 -3.74 2.23 -2.36
C PHE A 51 -3.39 3.69 -2.65
N GLN A 52 -3.60 4.12 -3.89
CA GLN A 52 -3.38 5.51 -4.30
C GLN A 52 -4.34 6.46 -3.60
N ASP A 53 -5.62 6.11 -3.52
CA ASP A 53 -6.64 6.87 -2.79
C ASP A 53 -6.24 7.12 -1.34
N PHE A 54 -5.73 6.09 -0.65
CA PHE A 54 -5.25 6.24 0.72
C PHE A 54 -4.06 7.20 0.79
N THR A 55 -3.09 7.04 -0.09
CA THR A 55 -1.90 7.91 -0.12
C THR A 55 -2.28 9.36 -0.42
N ASP A 56 -3.10 9.60 -1.43
CA ASP A 56 -3.50 10.93 -1.86
C ASP A 56 -4.43 11.62 -0.85
N SER A 57 -5.29 10.86 -0.16
CA SER A 57 -6.24 11.42 0.80
C SER A 57 -5.66 11.59 2.20
N ILE A 58 -4.59 10.87 2.55
CA ILE A 58 -4.06 10.83 3.92
C ILE A 58 -2.58 11.16 3.99
N LEU A 59 -1.73 10.34 3.37
CA LEU A 59 -0.28 10.51 3.50
C LEU A 59 0.16 11.85 2.91
N ARG A 60 -0.27 12.18 1.69
CA ARG A 60 0.11 13.43 1.03
C ARG A 60 -0.32 14.67 1.84
N PRO A 61 -1.58 14.86 2.27
CA PRO A 61 -1.96 16.01 3.09
C PRO A 61 -1.14 16.13 4.38
N ILE A 62 -0.91 15.01 5.08
CA ILE A 62 -0.11 14.98 6.32
C ILE A 62 1.32 15.46 6.05
N PHE A 63 1.99 14.88 5.05
CA PHE A 63 3.38 15.24 4.73
C PHE A 63 3.55 16.65 4.17
N HIS A 64 2.49 17.24 3.61
CA HIS A 64 2.51 18.62 3.11
C HIS A 64 1.97 19.65 4.12
N PHE A 65 1.75 19.24 5.38
CA PHE A 65 1.20 20.10 6.44
C PHE A 65 -0.14 20.75 6.05
N VAL A 66 -0.90 20.12 5.13
CA VAL A 66 -2.24 20.55 4.78
C VAL A 66 -3.15 20.04 5.89
N ALA A 67 -3.57 20.96 6.77
CA ALA A 67 -4.55 20.64 7.78
C ALA A 67 -5.81 20.09 7.10
N PRO A 68 -6.39 18.98 7.58
CA PRO A 68 -7.62 18.46 7.01
C PRO A 68 -8.69 19.54 7.08
N THR A 69 -9.06 20.10 5.93
CA THR A 69 -10.06 21.19 5.85
C THR A 69 -11.48 20.68 6.06
N GLU A 70 -11.68 19.37 5.95
CA GLU A 70 -12.95 18.69 6.19
C GLU A 70 -12.88 17.90 7.50
N PRO A 71 -13.83 18.09 8.44
CA PRO A 71 -13.88 17.39 9.73
C PRO A 71 -13.91 15.85 9.61
N GLU A 72 -14.38 15.33 8.48
CA GLU A 72 -14.44 13.90 8.19
C GLU A 72 -13.04 13.30 7.96
N MET A 73 -12.08 14.06 7.42
CA MET A 73 -10.72 13.56 7.17
C MET A 73 -9.94 13.17 8.44
N CYS A 74 -10.34 13.63 9.63
CA CYS A 74 -9.68 13.24 10.88
C CYS A 74 -10.49 12.18 11.66
N THR A 75 -11.82 12.19 11.53
CA THR A 75 -12.74 11.31 12.30
C THR A 75 -13.00 9.97 11.63
N THR A 76 -12.81 9.86 10.32
CA THR A 76 -12.91 8.60 9.59
C THR A 76 -11.85 7.56 9.98
N TYR A 77 -10.83 7.94 10.78
CA TYR A 77 -9.63 7.13 11.04
C TYR A 77 -9.42 6.72 12.51
N THR A 78 -10.17 7.28 13.46
CA THR A 78 -9.97 7.04 14.92
C THR A 78 -10.90 5.98 15.53
N THR A 79 -11.89 5.46 14.80
CA THR A 79 -13.03 4.75 15.41
C THR A 79 -12.82 3.27 15.76
N HIS A 80 -11.57 2.77 15.85
CA HIS A 80 -11.34 1.36 16.20
C HIS A 80 -10.33 1.05 17.32
N HIS A 81 -9.79 2.04 18.04
CA HIS A 81 -8.83 1.74 19.13
C HIS A 81 -9.11 2.37 20.51
N SER A 82 -10.36 2.71 20.84
CA SER A 82 -10.72 3.04 22.22
C SER A 82 -12.12 2.57 22.57
N ALA A 83 -12.23 1.41 23.23
CA ALA A 83 -13.40 1.01 24.03
C ALA A 83 -13.29 1.69 25.43
N PRO A 84 -14.38 1.93 26.21
CA PRO A 84 -15.45 0.97 26.50
C PRO A 84 -16.90 1.50 26.61
N VAL A 85 -17.79 0.51 26.72
CA VAL A 85 -19.22 0.44 27.10
C VAL A 85 -19.78 1.54 28.02
N SER A 86 -20.92 2.18 27.66
CA SER A 86 -22.25 2.03 28.33
C SER A 86 -23.35 3.01 27.85
N GLU A 87 -24.57 2.46 27.67
CA GLU A 87 -25.94 3.04 27.78
C GLU A 87 -26.33 4.26 26.90
N GLU A 88 -27.47 4.36 26.20
CA GLU A 88 -28.86 4.00 26.55
C GLU A 88 -29.76 4.01 25.27
N ALA A 89 -30.93 3.39 25.34
CA ALA A 89 -31.80 3.04 24.21
C ALA A 89 -32.75 4.15 23.71
N THR A 90 -33.03 4.20 22.39
CA THR A 90 -34.34 4.62 21.85
C THR A 90 -34.58 4.06 20.42
N PRO A 91 -35.77 3.52 20.08
CA PRO A 91 -36.06 3.00 18.74
C PRO A 91 -36.95 3.95 17.92
N ALA A 92 -36.55 4.35 16.70
CA ALA A 92 -37.49 4.70 15.62
C ALA A 92 -36.77 5.04 14.30
N GLY A 93 -37.23 4.41 13.20
CA GLY A 93 -37.01 4.84 11.82
C GLY A 93 -36.31 3.78 10.94
N PRO A 94 -36.77 3.53 9.70
CA PRO A 94 -36.06 2.66 8.77
C PRO A 94 -34.76 3.35 8.38
N ARG A 95 -33.67 2.99 9.05
CA ARG A 95 -32.33 3.41 8.66
C ARG A 95 -32.10 2.88 7.25
N SER A 96 -31.87 3.80 6.30
CA SER A 96 -31.18 3.46 5.04
C SER A 96 -29.97 2.57 5.36
N PRO A 97 -29.63 1.58 4.52
CA PRO A 97 -28.49 0.73 4.78
C PRO A 97 -27.27 1.63 4.99
N ARG A 98 -26.75 1.61 6.21
CA ARG A 98 -25.54 2.32 6.62
C ARG A 98 -24.46 1.86 5.65
N LYS A 99 -23.94 2.74 4.78
CA LYS A 99 -22.78 2.40 3.94
C LYS A 99 -21.68 1.93 4.88
N GLN A 100 -21.40 0.64 4.81
CA GLN A 100 -20.49 -0.07 5.70
C GLN A 100 -19.07 0.46 5.46
N ASP A 101 -18.35 0.76 6.54
CA ASP A 101 -17.08 1.51 6.60
C ASP A 101 -16.11 1.25 5.43
N SER A 102 -15.85 2.30 4.64
CA SER A 102 -14.89 2.27 3.53
C SER A 102 -13.42 2.38 3.97
N THR A 103 -13.14 2.78 5.20
CA THR A 103 -11.80 3.26 5.60
C THR A 103 -10.91 2.22 6.25
N GLY A 104 -11.48 1.36 7.11
CA GLY A 104 -10.77 0.15 7.58
C GLY A 104 -10.30 -0.69 6.40
N SER A 105 -11.09 -0.71 5.32
CA SER A 105 -10.74 -1.35 4.05
C SER A 105 -9.55 -0.69 3.35
N LYS A 106 -9.46 0.65 3.32
CA LYS A 106 -8.35 1.38 2.65
C LYS A 106 -7.03 1.28 3.40
N TRP A 107 -7.03 1.41 4.74
CA TRP A 107 -5.84 1.17 5.56
C TRP A 107 -5.37 -0.29 5.44
N LEU A 108 -6.29 -1.25 5.46
CA LEU A 108 -5.95 -2.65 5.26
C LEU A 108 -5.34 -2.88 3.87
N MET A 109 -5.89 -2.23 2.83
CA MET A 109 -5.31 -2.29 1.49
C MET A 109 -3.91 -1.68 1.44
N TYR A 110 -3.69 -0.55 2.11
CA TYR A 110 -2.38 0.08 2.19
C TYR A 110 -1.32 -0.84 2.79
N ASN A 111 -1.64 -1.51 3.90
CA ASN A 111 -0.75 -2.49 4.51
C ASN A 111 -0.55 -3.71 3.62
N LYS A 112 -1.63 -4.21 2.99
CA LYS A 112 -1.56 -5.34 2.08
C LYS A 112 -0.61 -5.05 0.91
N VAL A 113 -0.73 -3.89 0.29
CA VAL A 113 0.17 -3.50 -0.81
C VAL A 113 1.61 -3.37 -0.31
N ASN A 114 1.86 -2.72 0.83
CA ASN A 114 3.22 -2.65 1.40
C ASN A 114 3.82 -4.05 1.64
N LEU A 115 3.03 -5.02 2.12
CA LEU A 115 3.46 -6.41 2.28
C LEU A 115 3.81 -7.06 0.94
N MET A 116 3.03 -6.82 -0.11
CA MET A 116 3.29 -7.36 -1.46
C MET A 116 4.62 -6.85 -2.04
N TYR A 117 5.12 -5.69 -1.62
CA TYR A 117 6.46 -5.20 -2.00
C TYR A 117 7.59 -5.90 -1.22
N VAL A 118 7.29 -6.45 -0.05
CA VAL A 118 8.27 -7.13 0.82
C VAL A 118 8.45 -8.59 0.41
N GLU A 119 7.39 -9.26 -0.03
CA GLU A 119 7.44 -10.68 -0.46
C GLU A 119 8.58 -10.99 -1.44
N PRO A 120 8.71 -10.32 -2.60
CA PRO A 120 9.80 -10.61 -3.54
C PRO A 120 11.19 -10.19 -3.02
N LEU A 121 11.24 -9.33 -1.99
CA LEU A 121 12.48 -8.89 -1.36
C LEU A 121 13.03 -9.99 -0.45
N VAL A 122 12.21 -10.49 0.49
CA VAL A 122 12.63 -11.46 1.53
C VAL A 122 13.15 -12.77 0.91
N GLU A 123 12.57 -13.22 -0.19
CA GLU A 123 12.99 -14.46 -0.86
C GLU A 123 14.41 -14.41 -1.44
N ARG A 124 15.00 -13.22 -1.61
CA ARG A 124 16.20 -13.03 -2.43
C ARG A 124 17.26 -12.12 -1.82
N PHE A 125 17.01 -11.57 -0.64
CA PHE A 125 17.93 -10.66 0.04
C PHE A 125 18.98 -11.41 0.84
N ASN A 126 20.23 -10.98 0.75
CA ASN A 126 21.35 -11.54 1.50
C ASN A 126 21.89 -10.56 2.54
N ASP A 127 22.61 -11.08 3.52
CA ASP A 127 23.33 -10.25 4.48
C ASP A 127 24.29 -9.28 3.77
N GLY A 128 24.12 -7.99 4.03
CA GLY A 128 24.93 -6.91 3.44
C GLY A 128 24.33 -6.23 2.22
N ASP A 129 23.20 -6.72 1.70
CA ASP A 129 22.44 -6.01 0.67
C ASP A 129 21.81 -4.73 1.24
N VAL A 130 21.59 -3.71 0.39
CA VAL A 130 21.02 -2.41 0.78
C VAL A 130 19.67 -2.21 0.11
N VAL A 131 18.61 -2.06 0.92
CA VAL A 131 17.26 -1.76 0.43
C VAL A 131 17.08 -0.25 0.35
N LEU A 132 16.78 0.26 -0.84
CA LEU A 132 16.40 1.65 -1.05
C LEU A 132 14.90 1.70 -1.33
N VAL A 133 14.13 2.18 -0.36
CA VAL A 133 12.69 2.39 -0.51
C VAL A 133 12.47 3.82 -1.01
N PHE A 134 11.71 3.93 -2.11
CA PHE A 134 11.38 5.22 -2.71
C PHE A 134 9.89 5.53 -2.56
N ASP A 135 9.62 6.82 -2.42
CA ASP A 135 8.30 7.44 -2.30
C ASP A 135 7.55 7.16 -0.99
N MET A 136 6.64 8.07 -0.65
CA MET A 136 5.94 8.08 0.65
C MET A 136 4.88 6.98 0.79
N GLU A 137 4.46 6.41 -0.33
CA GLU A 137 3.52 5.31 -0.49
C GLU A 137 4.03 4.01 0.17
N LEU A 138 5.35 3.84 0.29
CA LEU A 138 5.99 2.62 0.78
C LEU A 138 6.57 2.78 2.19
N THR A 139 6.04 3.71 3.00
CA THR A 139 6.58 4.01 4.33
C THR A 139 6.49 2.85 5.32
N MET A 140 5.67 1.82 5.07
CA MET A 140 5.63 0.63 5.93
C MET A 140 6.66 -0.43 5.55
N VAL A 141 7.17 -0.44 4.31
CA VAL A 141 8.18 -1.42 3.87
C VAL A 141 9.39 -1.47 4.83
N PRO A 142 10.03 -0.35 5.23
CA PRO A 142 11.18 -0.40 6.15
C PRO A 142 10.87 -0.96 7.55
N SER A 143 9.60 -0.96 7.96
CA SER A 143 9.20 -1.50 9.28
C SER A 143 8.90 -3.00 9.24
N ILE A 144 8.73 -3.57 8.04
CA ILE A 144 8.35 -4.96 7.81
C ILE A 144 9.58 -5.82 7.47
N VAL A 145 10.59 -5.22 6.83
CA VAL A 145 11.85 -5.87 6.40
C VAL A 145 12.84 -6.03 7.55
#